data_AF-A0A222P3C4-F1
#
_entry.id   AF-A0A222P3C4-F1
#
_cell.length_a   1.000
_cell.length_b   1.000
_cell.length_c   1.000
_cell.angle_alpha   90.00
_cell.angle_beta   90.00
_cell.angle_gamma   90.00
#
_symmetry.space_group_name_H-M   'P 1'
#
loop_
_entity.id
_entity.type
_entity.pdbx_description
1 polymer ?
#
loop_
_entity_poly.entity_id
_entity_poly.type
_entity_poly.pdbx_seq_one_letter_code
_entity_poly.pdbx_strand_id
1 'polypeptide(L)'
;MIKKLGLAAAFSCCMILSAFAGCPNALPTNDVNFCSSFKSVATCYCTSSGLPNSMCQDMNALYSRMISVFGSLQKACEYQRYTSPQDCMDNWNCYLRGGVDSRGRLCSSTKKACQ
;
A
#
# COMPACT_ATOMS: atom_id res chain seq x y z
N MET A 1 52.14 -23.71 32.37
CA MET A 1 52.40 -23.32 30.96
C MET A 1 51.10 -23.44 30.17
N ILE A 2 50.46 -22.30 29.90
CA ILE A 2 50.12 -21.77 28.55
C ILE A 2 48.90 -22.43 27.88
N LYS A 3 47.78 -21.69 28.00
CA LYS A 3 46.81 -21.26 26.95
C LYS A 3 46.25 -22.32 25.98
N LYS A 4 44.92 -22.40 25.90
CA LYS A 4 44.12 -21.75 24.83
C LYS A 4 42.62 -21.98 25.03
N LEU A 5 41.90 -20.88 25.28
CA LEU A 5 40.48 -20.75 24.96
C LEU A 5 40.30 -20.83 23.43
N GLY A 6 39.23 -21.48 22.97
CA GLY A 6 38.77 -21.42 21.59
C GLY A 6 37.25 -21.28 21.56
N LEU A 7 36.76 -20.04 21.70
CA LEU A 7 35.41 -19.66 21.31
C LEU A 7 35.26 -19.87 19.80
N ALA A 8 34.29 -20.68 19.38
CA ALA A 8 33.78 -20.66 18.01
C ALA A 8 32.33 -20.17 18.06
N ALA A 9 32.17 -18.85 18.14
CA ALA A 9 30.90 -18.19 17.86
C ALA A 9 30.68 -18.23 16.35
N ALA A 10 29.92 -19.20 15.85
CA ALA A 10 29.46 -19.23 14.48
C ALA A 10 28.34 -18.17 14.31
N PHE A 11 28.76 -16.94 14.06
CA PHE A 11 27.89 -15.84 13.63
C PHE A 11 27.49 -16.09 12.16
N SER A 12 26.64 -17.09 11.92
CA SER A 12 26.08 -17.31 10.59
C SER A 12 24.97 -16.29 10.37
N CYS A 13 25.39 -15.15 9.84
CA CYS A 13 24.56 -14.03 9.42
C CYS A 13 23.41 -14.54 8.55
N CYS A 14 22.19 -14.57 9.09
CA CYS A 14 20.97 -14.65 8.30
C CYS A 14 20.93 -13.42 7.40
N MET A 15 21.48 -13.55 6.19
CA MET A 15 21.20 -12.62 5.11
C MET A 15 19.72 -12.72 4.80
N ILE A 16 18.92 -11.88 5.47
CA ILE A 16 17.60 -11.52 5.00
C ILE A 16 17.87 -10.71 3.74
N LEU A 17 17.98 -11.41 2.60
CA LEU A 17 17.84 -10.82 1.29
C LEU A 17 16.41 -10.29 1.23
N SER A 18 16.24 -9.04 1.65
CA SER A 18 15.05 -8.25 1.33
C SER A 18 15.03 -8.14 -0.18
N ALA A 19 14.42 -9.12 -0.84
CA ALA A 19 14.05 -8.97 -2.23
C ALA A 19 13.22 -7.69 -2.29
N PHE A 20 13.75 -6.68 -2.97
CA PHE A 20 12.98 -5.49 -3.35
C PHE A 20 11.94 -5.93 -4.39
N ALA A 21 11.00 -6.78 -3.99
CA ALA A 21 9.78 -7.00 -4.71
C ALA A 21 9.04 -5.66 -4.67
N GLY A 22 8.82 -5.06 -5.84
CA GLY A 22 8.02 -3.85 -5.94
C GLY A 22 6.65 -4.04 -5.29
N CYS A 23 6.01 -2.93 -4.91
CA CYS A 23 4.67 -2.99 -4.34
C CYS A 23 3.71 -3.68 -5.33
N PRO A 24 2.87 -4.61 -4.87
CA PRO A 24 1.94 -5.31 -5.74
C PRO A 24 0.74 -4.42 -6.10
N ASN A 25 -0.12 -4.92 -6.97
CA ASN A 25 -1.43 -4.31 -7.21
C ASN A 25 -2.44 -4.72 -6.14
N ALA A 26 -3.39 -3.84 -5.85
CA ALA A 26 -4.51 -4.17 -4.98
C ALA A 26 -5.43 -5.20 -5.66
N LEU A 27 -6.12 -6.01 -4.85
CA LEU A 27 -7.20 -6.86 -5.34
C LEU A 27 -8.31 -6.03 -5.99
N PRO A 28 -9.13 -6.62 -6.89
CA PRO A 28 -10.28 -5.93 -7.47
C PRO A 28 -11.21 -5.34 -6.42
N THR A 29 -11.88 -4.23 -6.75
CA THR A 29 -12.82 -3.52 -5.88
C THR A 29 -13.97 -4.37 -5.35
N ASN A 30 -14.37 -5.44 -6.06
CA ASN A 30 -15.39 -6.40 -5.63
C ASN A 30 -14.87 -7.60 -4.83
N ASP A 31 -13.60 -7.65 -4.50
CA ASP A 31 -13.05 -8.69 -3.66
C ASP A 31 -13.38 -8.41 -2.18
N VAL A 32 -13.68 -9.46 -1.40
CA VAL A 32 -13.96 -9.35 0.04
C VAL A 32 -12.75 -8.83 0.83
N ASN A 33 -11.54 -9.07 0.31
CA ASN A 33 -10.28 -8.63 0.91
C ASN A 33 -9.76 -7.32 0.32
N PHE A 34 -10.52 -6.67 -0.57
CA PHE A 34 -10.16 -5.41 -1.23
C PHE A 34 -9.61 -4.38 -0.24
N CYS A 35 -10.32 -4.11 0.85
CA CYS A 35 -9.94 -3.08 1.82
C CYS A 35 -8.56 -3.31 2.42
N SER A 36 -8.28 -4.55 2.85
CA SER A 36 -7.00 -4.93 3.44
C SER A 36 -5.87 -4.87 2.41
N SER A 37 -6.12 -5.36 1.20
CA SER A 37 -5.16 -5.37 0.09
C SER A 37 -4.82 -3.95 -0.35
N PHE A 38 -5.82 -3.09 -0.56
CA PHE A 38 -5.64 -1.71 -0.99
C PHE A 38 -4.86 -0.90 0.05
N LYS A 39 -5.19 -1.03 1.34
CA LYS A 39 -4.42 -0.37 2.42
C LYS A 39 -2.95 -0.79 2.39
N SER A 40 -2.68 -2.11 2.32
CA SER A 40 -1.31 -2.61 2.26
C SER A 40 -0.53 -2.06 1.06
N VAL A 41 -1.15 -2.04 -0.12
CA VAL A 41 -0.54 -1.56 -1.36
C VAL A 41 -0.30 -0.05 -1.31
N ALA A 42 -1.28 0.73 -0.85
CA ALA A 42 -1.15 2.17 -0.71
C ALA A 42 -0.04 2.55 0.29
N THR A 43 0.05 1.86 1.43
CA THR A 43 1.14 2.04 2.40
C THR A 43 2.50 1.68 1.78
N CYS A 44 2.58 0.58 1.02
CA CYS A 44 3.81 0.20 0.34
C CYS A 44 4.27 1.28 -0.64
N TYR A 45 3.40 1.74 -1.55
CA TYR A 45 3.79 2.76 -2.52
C TYR A 45 4.13 4.09 -1.85
N CYS A 46 3.40 4.47 -0.81
CA CYS A 46 3.69 5.66 -0.01
C CYS A 46 5.08 5.61 0.63
N THR A 47 5.43 4.50 1.28
CA THR A 47 6.75 4.32 1.91
C THR A 47 7.88 4.20 0.88
N SER A 48 7.65 3.50 -0.23
CA SER A 48 8.61 3.43 -1.35
C SER A 48 8.90 4.79 -1.98
N SER A 49 7.96 5.74 -1.84
CA SER A 49 8.11 7.14 -2.28
C SER A 49 8.86 8.02 -1.26
N GLY A 50 9.40 7.43 -0.18
CA GLY A 50 10.21 8.11 0.84
C GLY A 50 9.40 8.82 1.93
N LEU A 51 8.10 8.53 2.05
CA LEU A 51 7.26 9.16 3.08
C LEU A 51 7.30 8.39 4.42
N PRO A 52 7.11 9.08 5.55
CA PRO A 52 7.13 8.45 6.88
C PRO A 52 6.08 7.34 7.01
N ASN A 53 6.48 6.18 7.51
CA ASN A 53 5.60 5.02 7.66
C ASN A 53 4.35 5.34 8.51
N SER A 54 4.48 6.13 9.57
CA SER A 54 3.36 6.54 10.41
C SER A 54 2.28 7.29 9.62
N MET A 55 2.68 8.13 8.67
CA MET A 55 1.75 8.84 7.78
C MET A 55 1.16 7.90 6.72
N CYS A 56 1.94 6.96 6.21
CA CYS A 56 1.50 6.00 5.18
C CYS A 56 0.50 4.94 5.69
N GLN A 57 0.49 4.66 7.00
CA GLN A 57 -0.43 3.72 7.63
C GLN A 57 -1.80 4.34 7.94
N ASP A 58 -1.85 5.68 8.05
CA ASP A 58 -3.08 6.45 8.16
C ASP A 58 -3.60 6.80 6.76
N MET A 59 -4.60 6.04 6.30
CA MET A 59 -5.17 6.22 4.97
C MET A 59 -5.87 7.58 4.78
N ASN A 60 -6.36 8.21 5.86
CA ASN A 60 -6.94 9.55 5.79
C ASN A 60 -5.83 10.61 5.63
N ALA A 61 -4.72 10.47 6.36
CA ALA A 61 -3.56 11.35 6.20
C ALA A 61 -2.93 11.20 4.81
N LEU A 62 -2.78 9.96 4.33
CA LEU A 62 -2.28 9.66 2.99
C LEU A 62 -3.16 10.29 1.91
N TYR A 63 -4.48 10.09 1.98
CA TYR A 63 -5.42 10.71 1.04
C TYR A 63 -5.36 12.25 1.10
N SER A 64 -5.37 12.81 2.31
CA SER A 64 -5.32 14.27 2.49
C SER A 64 -4.04 14.87 1.91
N ARG A 65 -2.89 14.21 2.10
CA ARG A 65 -1.63 14.62 1.48
C ARG A 65 -1.71 14.55 -0.04
N MET A 66 -2.26 13.48 -0.60
CA MET A 66 -2.44 13.33 -2.04
C MET A 66 -3.28 14.50 -2.61
N ILE A 67 -4.39 14.84 -1.97
CA ILE A 67 -5.21 15.99 -2.37
C ILE A 67 -4.47 17.31 -2.18
N SER A 68 -3.71 17.48 -1.09
CA SER A 68 -2.94 18.70 -0.85
C SER A 68 -1.85 18.93 -1.90
N VAL A 69 -1.22 17.87 -2.41
CA VAL A 69 -0.13 17.97 -3.39
C VAL A 69 -0.66 18.17 -4.81
N PHE A 70 -1.70 17.43 -5.19
CA PHE A 70 -2.20 17.39 -6.57
C PHE A 70 -3.47 18.22 -6.81
N GLY A 71 -4.14 18.66 -5.74
CA GLY A 71 -5.39 19.43 -5.77
C GLY A 71 -6.65 18.60 -5.97
N SER A 72 -6.56 17.39 -6.54
CA SER A 72 -7.69 16.47 -6.68
C SER A 72 -7.23 15.01 -6.77
N LEU A 73 -8.17 14.10 -6.52
CA LEU A 73 -7.94 12.65 -6.67
C LEU A 73 -7.60 12.31 -8.13
N GLN A 74 -8.32 12.90 -9.09
CA GLN A 74 -8.08 12.68 -10.52
C GLN A 74 -6.64 13.04 -10.91
N LYS A 75 -6.16 14.24 -10.55
CA LYS A 75 -4.80 14.68 -10.88
C LYS A 75 -3.73 13.78 -10.24
N ALA A 76 -3.95 13.34 -9.01
CA ALA A 76 -3.05 12.39 -8.37
C ALA A 76 -3.02 11.03 -9.09
N CYS A 77 -4.19 10.53 -9.50
CA CYS A 77 -4.32 9.28 -10.23
C CYS A 77 -3.79 9.35 -11.67
N GLU A 78 -3.78 10.53 -12.30
CA GLU A 78 -3.13 10.80 -13.59
C GLU A 78 -1.60 10.89 -13.47
N TYR A 79 -1.09 11.32 -12.31
CA TYR A 79 0.35 11.45 -12.07
C TYR A 79 1.05 10.12 -11.76
N GLN A 80 0.41 9.25 -10.97
CA GLN A 80 0.96 7.93 -10.63
C GLN A 80 1.09 7.03 -11.87
N ARG A 81 1.99 6.04 -11.82
CA ARG A 81 2.35 5.20 -12.98
C ARG A 81 2.12 3.69 -12.78
N TYR A 82 1.51 3.31 -11.66
CA TYR A 82 1.42 1.91 -11.22
C TYR A 82 0.12 1.22 -11.64
N THR A 83 -0.96 1.98 -11.80
CA THR A 83 -2.28 1.50 -12.23
C THR A 83 -2.90 2.47 -13.24
N SER A 84 -4.00 2.09 -13.89
CA SER A 84 -4.76 3.03 -14.71
C SER A 84 -5.33 4.17 -13.83
N PRO A 85 -5.48 5.40 -14.36
CA PRO A 85 -6.08 6.49 -13.59
C PRO A 85 -7.49 6.15 -13.08
N GLN A 86 -8.29 5.45 -13.89
CA GLN A 86 -9.65 5.04 -13.48
C GLN A 86 -9.61 4.00 -12.35
N ASP A 87 -8.77 2.97 -12.42
CA ASP A 87 -8.64 2.00 -11.33
C ASP A 87 -8.14 2.66 -10.04
N CYS A 88 -7.23 3.65 -10.14
CA CYS A 88 -6.80 4.43 -8.98
C CYS A 88 -7.97 5.19 -8.34
N MET A 89 -8.78 5.88 -9.14
CA MET A 89 -9.94 6.61 -8.65
C MET A 89 -10.99 5.67 -8.05
N ASP A 90 -11.27 4.55 -8.73
CA ASP A 90 -12.22 3.53 -8.29
C ASP A 90 -11.78 2.92 -6.95
N ASN A 91 -10.50 2.59 -6.80
CA ASN A 91 -9.98 2.05 -5.56
C ASN A 91 -10.12 3.03 -4.40
N TRP A 92 -9.74 4.30 -4.59
CA TRP A 92 -9.88 5.33 -3.54
C TRP A 92 -11.34 5.62 -3.20
N ASN A 93 -12.22 5.73 -4.21
CA ASN A 93 -13.63 5.96 -4.00
C ASN A 93 -14.29 4.78 -3.29
N CYS A 94 -13.99 3.54 -3.69
CA CYS A 94 -14.48 2.36 -2.99
C CYS A 94 -13.99 2.31 -1.55
N TYR A 95 -12.72 2.63 -1.31
CA TYR A 95 -12.18 2.63 0.05
C TYR A 95 -12.86 3.67 0.94
N LEU A 96 -13.04 4.90 0.45
CA LEU A 96 -13.54 6.02 1.26
C LEU A 96 -15.07 6.09 1.34
N ARG A 97 -15.77 5.72 0.27
CA ARG A 97 -17.21 5.98 0.10
C ARG A 97 -18.04 4.72 -0.12
N GLY A 98 -17.40 3.59 -0.42
CA GLY A 98 -18.11 2.38 -0.80
C GLY A 98 -18.88 2.56 -2.10
N GLY A 99 -20.04 1.89 -2.20
CA GLY A 99 -20.92 1.94 -3.35
C GLY A 99 -20.53 0.97 -4.45
N VAL A 100 -20.46 1.49 -5.68
CA VAL A 100 -20.17 0.73 -6.90
C VAL A 100 -19.15 1.51 -7.71
N ASP A 101 -18.15 0.81 -8.24
CA ASP A 101 -17.12 1.43 -9.08
C ASP A 101 -17.59 1.71 -10.51
N SER A 102 -16.71 2.31 -11.33
CA SER A 102 -17.03 2.66 -12.72
C SER A 102 -17.39 1.46 -13.62
N ARG A 103 -17.06 0.24 -13.19
CA ARG A 103 -17.31 -1.01 -13.91
C ARG A 103 -18.53 -1.76 -13.39
N GLY A 104 -19.30 -1.18 -12.47
CA GLY A 104 -20.46 -1.85 -11.87
C GLY A 104 -20.12 -2.85 -10.77
N ARG A 105 -18.87 -2.85 -10.27
CA ARG A 105 -18.41 -3.77 -9.22
C ARG A 105 -18.75 -3.21 -7.84
N LEU A 106 -19.33 -4.04 -6.97
CA LEU A 106 -19.70 -3.65 -5.61
C LEU A 106 -18.44 -3.48 -4.76
N CYS A 107 -18.22 -2.31 -4.17
CA CYS A 107 -17.05 -2.09 -3.32
C CYS A 107 -17.00 -3.06 -2.13
N SER A 108 -15.86 -3.72 -1.95
CA SER A 108 -15.60 -4.75 -0.94
C SER A 108 -16.66 -5.86 -0.88
N SER A 109 -17.28 -6.20 -2.02
CA SER A 109 -18.43 -7.12 -2.14
C SER A 109 -19.68 -6.74 -1.33
N THR A 110 -19.68 -5.59 -0.64
CA THR A 110 -20.72 -5.21 0.34
C THR A 110 -21.39 -3.88 0.02
N LYS A 111 -20.87 -3.12 -0.95
CA LYS A 111 -21.17 -1.70 -1.20
C LYS A 111 -20.81 -0.76 -0.04
N LYS A 112 -20.15 -1.24 1.01
CA LYS A 112 -19.72 -0.39 2.13
C LYS A 112 -18.34 0.18 1.85
N ALA A 113 -18.06 1.32 2.45
CA ALA A 113 -16.70 1.84 2.54
C ALA A 113 -15.85 0.91 3.43
N CYS A 114 -14.53 1.04 3.32
CA CYS A 114 -13.57 0.22 4.05
C CYS A 114 -13.27 0.69 5.49
N GLN A 115 -14.03 1.67 5.99
CA GLN A 115 -13.86 2.26 7.32
C GLN A 115 -14.46 1.41 8.42
#